data_AF-A0A8I1SU32-F1
#
_entry.id   AF-A0A8I1SU32-F1
#
_cell.length_a   1.000
_cell.length_b   1.000
_cell.length_c   1.000
_cell.angle_alpha   90.00
_cell.angle_beta   90.00
_cell.angle_gamma   90.00
#
_symmetry.space_group_name_H-M   'P 1'
#
loop_
_entity.id
_entity.type
_entity.pdbx_description
1 polymer ?
#
loop_
_entity_poly.entity_id
_entity_poly.type
_entity_poly.pdbx_seq_one_letter_code
_entity_poly.pdbx_strand_id
1 'polypeptide(L)'
;MRRKSSDAPTRIKSWDDVIFDPAQFVQDMEELVDHYKGKKKLTLRTFRVVRPAPQFTPSQILKLRRQQKLSRSRMARILNVPDATVGKWESGERKPSGAAARLLQIMQAQPETLLRMVPV
;
A
#
# COMPACT_ATOMS: atom_id res chain seq x y z
N MET A 1 30.54 26.86 -0.91
CA MET A 1 29.92 27.18 0.40
C MET A 1 28.66 26.33 0.56
N ARG A 2 28.65 25.46 1.58
CA ARG A 2 27.59 24.46 1.81
C ARG A 2 26.58 25.08 2.79
N ARG A 3 25.44 25.60 2.30
CA ARG A 3 24.33 25.89 3.20
C ARG A 3 23.79 24.55 3.71
N LYS A 4 23.83 24.34 5.03
CA LYS A 4 23.09 23.26 5.68
C LYS A 4 21.61 23.52 5.37
N SER A 5 21.00 22.77 4.48
CA SER A 5 19.54 22.64 4.47
C SER A 5 19.18 21.72 5.63
N SER A 6 19.12 22.30 6.83
CA SER A 6 18.19 21.80 7.84
C SER A 6 16.78 21.82 7.24
N ASP A 7 15.89 21.04 7.81
CA ASP A 7 14.46 20.97 7.44
C ASP A 7 14.15 19.96 6.33
N ALA A 8 14.30 18.68 6.70
CA ALA A 8 13.32 17.70 6.23
C ALA A 8 11.90 18.23 6.53
N PRO A 9 10.89 18.03 5.67
CA PRO A 9 9.55 18.53 5.94
C PRO A 9 9.05 17.93 7.26
N THR A 10 9.01 18.78 8.28
CA THR A 10 8.54 18.44 9.61
C THR A 10 7.07 18.06 9.49
N ARG A 11 6.72 16.82 9.85
CA ARG A 11 5.33 16.38 9.91
C ARG A 11 4.55 17.36 10.80
N ILE A 12 3.64 18.13 10.20
CA ILE A 12 2.79 19.09 10.91
C ILE A 12 2.03 18.32 12.00
N LYS A 13 2.23 18.71 13.27
CA LYS A 13 1.60 18.07 14.44
C LYS A 13 0.32 18.79 14.89
N SER A 14 0.21 20.09 14.61
CA SER A 14 -0.96 20.93 14.91
C SER A 14 -1.19 21.94 13.78
N TRP A 15 -2.45 22.31 13.53
CA TRP A 15 -2.82 23.33 12.56
C TRP A 15 -2.60 24.76 13.09
N ASP A 16 -2.56 24.93 14.41
CA ASP A 16 -2.30 26.23 15.06
C ASP A 16 -0.84 26.70 14.92
N ASP A 17 0.08 25.77 14.64
CA ASP A 17 1.51 26.08 14.41
C ASP A 17 1.81 26.43 12.94
N VAL A 18 0.81 26.33 12.06
CA VAL A 18 0.98 26.62 10.62
C VAL A 18 0.84 28.13 10.40
N ILE A 19 1.96 28.83 10.60
CA ILE A 19 2.04 30.26 10.29
C ILE A 19 2.40 30.41 8.81
N PHE A 20 1.52 31.04 8.04
CA PHE A 20 1.83 31.40 6.66
C PHE A 20 2.85 32.55 6.65
N ASP A 21 4.04 32.28 6.12
CA ASP A 21 5.06 33.30 5.83
C ASP A 21 5.01 33.67 4.32
N PRO A 22 4.52 34.87 3.98
CA PRO A 22 4.43 35.31 2.58
C PRO A 22 5.79 35.36 1.87
N ALA A 23 6.88 35.68 2.59
CA ALA A 23 8.20 35.78 1.99
C ALA A 23 8.76 34.40 1.65
N GLN A 24 8.58 33.43 2.55
CA GLN A 24 8.96 32.04 2.30
C GLN A 24 8.17 31.44 1.13
N PHE A 25 6.87 31.71 1.05
CA PHE A 25 6.03 31.22 -0.05
C PHE A 25 6.50 31.71 -1.42
N VAL A 26 6.84 33.00 -1.54
CA VAL A 26 7.35 33.57 -2.80
C VAL A 26 8.67 32.90 -3.19
N GLN A 27 9.58 32.69 -2.23
CA GLN A 27 10.84 31.97 -2.48
C GLN A 27 10.60 30.54 -2.97
N ASP A 28 9.71 29.79 -2.32
CA ASP A 28 9.38 28.43 -2.72
C ASP A 28 8.78 28.37 -4.13
N MET A 29 7.95 29.34 -4.51
CA MET A 29 7.39 29.47 -5.87
C MET A 29 8.45 29.82 -6.91
N GLU A 30 9.41 30.68 -6.59
CA GLU A 30 10.54 30.99 -7.46
C GLU A 30 11.41 29.73 -7.69
N GLU A 31 11.67 28.96 -6.63
CA GLU A 31 12.37 27.68 -6.75
C GLU A 31 11.62 26.67 -7.63
N LEU A 32 10.29 26.65 -7.55
CA LEU A 32 9.44 25.82 -8.41
C LEU A 32 9.53 26.25 -9.88
N VAL A 33 9.52 27.56 -10.15
CA VAL A 33 9.69 28.11 -11.50
C VAL A 33 11.06 27.77 -12.07
N ASP A 34 12.12 27.88 -11.27
CA ASP A 34 13.48 27.50 -11.68
C ASP A 34 13.60 26.00 -11.91
N HIS A 35 12.86 25.17 -11.17
CA HIS A 35 12.76 23.75 -11.45
C HIS A 35 12.11 23.45 -12.80
N TYR A 36 10.98 24.10 -13.10
CA TYR A 36 10.28 23.95 -14.37
C TYR A 36 11.13 24.43 -15.56
N LYS A 37 11.92 25.50 -15.37
CA LYS A 37 12.87 26.02 -16.37
C LYS A 37 14.17 25.19 -16.48
N GLY A 38 14.30 24.10 -15.73
CA GLY A 38 15.46 23.21 -15.76
C GLY A 38 16.73 23.77 -15.10
N LYS A 39 16.63 24.92 -14.41
CA LYS A 39 17.75 25.58 -13.73
C LYS A 39 18.09 24.94 -12.38
N LYS A 40 17.10 24.30 -11.73
CA LYS A 40 17.24 23.66 -10.42
C LYS A 40 16.53 22.30 -10.41
N LYS A 41 17.05 21.29 -9.70
CA LYS A 41 16.32 20.01 -9.50
C LYS A 41 15.71 19.98 -8.12
N LEU A 42 14.38 20.06 -8.04
CA LEU A 42 13.65 19.78 -6.80
C LEU A 42 13.48 18.27 -6.62
N THR A 43 13.68 17.79 -5.39
CA THR A 43 13.46 16.39 -5.02
C THR A 43 11.99 16.18 -4.67
N LEU A 44 11.15 16.02 -5.70
CA LEU A 44 9.74 15.72 -5.52
C LEU A 44 9.57 14.27 -5.03
N ARG A 45 8.87 14.08 -3.91
CA ARG A 45 8.46 12.76 -3.45
C ARG A 45 7.09 12.41 -4.04
N THR A 46 7.09 11.74 -5.19
CA THR A 46 5.86 11.20 -5.77
C THR A 46 5.46 9.94 -4.99
N PHE A 47 4.39 10.00 -4.20
CA PHE A 47 3.76 8.78 -3.70
C PHE A 47 2.72 8.33 -4.73
N ARG A 48 2.89 7.13 -5.29
CA ARG A 48 1.82 6.53 -6.09
C ARG A 48 0.78 5.98 -5.13
N VAL A 49 -0.44 6.51 -5.19
CA VAL A 49 -1.59 5.92 -4.50
C VAL A 49 -1.79 4.51 -5.06
N VAL A 50 -1.74 3.50 -4.19
CA VAL A 50 -1.86 2.11 -4.61
C VAL A 50 -3.28 1.86 -5.12
N ARG A 51 -3.42 1.33 -6.33
CA ARG A 51 -4.73 0.96 -6.90
C ARG A 51 -5.49 0.02 -5.96
N PRO A 52 -6.83 0.04 -5.93
CA PRO A 52 -7.64 -0.90 -5.16
C PRO A 52 -7.22 -2.35 -5.42
N ALA A 53 -7.38 -3.21 -4.40
CA ALA A 53 -7.10 -4.63 -4.57
C ALA A 53 -8.04 -5.23 -5.65
N PRO A 54 -7.55 -6.17 -6.46
CA PRO A 54 -8.37 -6.82 -7.47
C PRO A 54 -9.52 -7.60 -6.83
N GLN A 55 -10.66 -7.68 -7.53
CA GLN A 55 -11.75 -8.56 -7.14
C GLN A 55 -11.41 -10.00 -7.56
N PHE A 56 -11.69 -10.95 -6.67
CA PHE A 56 -11.50 -12.37 -6.96
C PHE A 56 -12.85 -13.06 -7.12
N THR A 57 -12.98 -13.88 -8.17
CA THR A 57 -14.11 -14.78 -8.33
C THR A 57 -13.96 -16.02 -7.44
N PRO A 58 -15.05 -16.71 -7.09
CA PRO A 58 -14.98 -17.94 -6.28
C PRO A 58 -14.06 -19.00 -6.91
N SER A 59 -14.10 -19.14 -8.23
CA SER A 59 -13.25 -20.06 -8.99
C SER A 59 -11.77 -19.68 -8.94
N GLN A 60 -11.44 -18.38 -8.96
CA GLN A 60 -10.06 -17.91 -8.81
C GLN A 60 -9.49 -18.22 -7.42
N ILE A 61 -10.29 -18.04 -6.37
CA ILE A 61 -9.88 -18.32 -4.99
C ILE A 61 -9.63 -19.82 -4.80
N LEU A 62 -10.56 -20.65 -5.29
CA LEU A 62 -10.41 -22.11 -5.27
C LEU A 62 -9.15 -22.56 -6.03
N LYS A 63 -8.93 -22.00 -7.23
CA LYS A 63 -7.74 -22.31 -8.06
C LYS A 63 -6.46 -21.92 -7.33
N LEU A 64 -6.40 -20.70 -6.78
CA LEU A 64 -5.23 -20.21 -6.05
C LEU A 64 -4.90 -21.12 -4.87
N ARG A 65 -5.90 -21.50 -4.05
CA ARG A 65 -5.69 -22.40 -2.92
C ARG A 65 -5.11 -23.75 -3.34
N ARG A 66 -5.68 -24.34 -4.39
CA ARG A 66 -5.25 -25.64 -4.92
C ARG A 66 -3.86 -25.59 -5.52
N GLN A 67 -3.52 -24.51 -6.23
CA GLN A 67 -2.17 -24.31 -6.79
C GLN A 67 -1.10 -24.27 -5.69
N GLN A 68 -1.41 -23.67 -4.55
CA GLN A 68 -0.53 -23.65 -3.39
C GLN A 68 -0.60 -24.92 -2.52
N LYS A 69 -1.35 -25.95 -2.95
CA LYS A 69 -1.55 -27.23 -2.23
C LYS A 69 -2.04 -27.05 -0.79
N LEU A 70 -2.88 -26.03 -0.55
CA LEU A 70 -3.39 -25.71 0.79
C LEU A 70 -4.76 -26.34 1.05
N SER A 71 -4.97 -26.82 2.27
CA SER A 71 -6.33 -27.05 2.79
C SER A 71 -7.03 -25.71 3.05
N ARG A 72 -8.37 -25.72 3.15
CA ARG A 72 -9.14 -24.51 3.52
C ARG A 72 -8.65 -23.92 4.83
N SER A 73 -8.44 -24.75 5.85
CA SER A 73 -7.95 -24.33 7.17
C SER A 73 -6.52 -23.81 7.17
N ARG A 74 -5.62 -24.32 6.31
CA ARG A 74 -4.27 -23.74 6.18
C ARG A 74 -4.34 -22.37 5.52
N MET A 75 -5.10 -22.23 4.43
CA MET A 75 -5.28 -20.94 3.76
C MET A 75 -5.93 -19.91 4.70
N ALA A 76 -6.93 -20.32 5.48
CA ALA A 76 -7.60 -19.47 6.46
C ALA A 76 -6.63 -18.94 7.53
N ARG A 77 -5.78 -19.81 8.08
CA ARG A 77 -4.72 -19.42 9.02
C ARG A 77 -3.71 -18.44 8.40
N ILE A 78 -3.26 -18.69 7.17
CA ILE A 78 -2.34 -17.80 6.46
C ILE A 78 -2.95 -16.40 6.24
N LEU A 79 -4.24 -16.34 5.91
CA LEU A 79 -4.96 -15.10 5.65
C LEU A 79 -5.54 -14.46 6.93
N ASN A 80 -5.33 -15.07 8.09
CA ASN A 80 -5.88 -14.67 9.39
C ASN A 80 -7.40 -14.45 9.35
N VAL A 81 -8.14 -15.45 8.86
CA VAL A 81 -9.62 -15.46 8.82
C VAL A 81 -10.17 -16.79 9.34
N PRO A 82 -11.44 -16.85 9.80
CA PRO A 82 -12.08 -18.12 10.13
C PRO A 82 -12.15 -19.08 8.94
N ASP A 83 -12.01 -20.39 9.18
CA ASP A 83 -12.07 -21.45 8.16
C ASP A 83 -13.31 -21.37 7.27
N ALA A 84 -14.47 -21.11 7.89
CA ALA A 84 -15.75 -20.95 7.20
C ALA A 84 -15.72 -19.81 6.17
N THR A 85 -14.94 -18.75 6.42
CA THR A 85 -14.82 -17.59 5.53
C THR A 85 -14.24 -17.97 4.18
N VAL A 86 -13.20 -18.82 4.15
CA VAL A 86 -12.62 -19.32 2.90
C VAL A 86 -13.64 -20.15 2.13
N GLY A 87 -14.42 -20.98 2.82
CA GLY A 87 -15.53 -21.74 2.22
C GLY A 87 -16.57 -20.83 1.56
N LYS A 88 -17.01 -19.78 2.26
CA LYS A 88 -17.96 -18.78 1.75
C LYS A 88 -17.44 -17.99 0.55
N TRP A 89 -16.13 -17.76 0.49
CA TRP A 89 -15.50 -17.15 -0.68
C TRP A 89 -15.46 -18.08 -1.87
N GLU A 90 -15.12 -19.36 -1.66
CA GLU A 90 -15.09 -20.37 -2.71
C GLU A 90 -16.49 -20.75 -3.24
N SER A 91 -17.54 -20.60 -2.44
CA SER A 91 -18.94 -20.79 -2.86
C SER A 91 -19.56 -19.52 -3.47
N GLY A 92 -18.95 -18.36 -3.25
CA GLY A 92 -19.49 -17.07 -3.68
C GLY A 92 -20.55 -16.46 -2.76
N GLU A 93 -20.84 -17.07 -1.61
CA GLU A 93 -21.75 -16.52 -0.58
C GLU A 93 -21.21 -15.19 -0.02
N ARG A 94 -19.88 -15.04 0.08
CA ARG A 94 -19.24 -13.79 0.49
C ARG A 94 -18.08 -13.44 -0.44
N LYS A 95 -17.77 -12.14 -0.52
CA LYS A 95 -16.57 -11.64 -1.19
C LYS A 95 -15.47 -11.31 -0.18
N PRO A 96 -14.18 -11.46 -0.54
CA PRO A 96 -13.08 -10.97 0.29
C PRO A 96 -13.18 -9.45 0.48
N SER A 97 -12.92 -8.98 1.71
CA SER A 97 -12.80 -7.54 1.99
C SER A 97 -11.57 -6.95 1.27
N GLY A 98 -11.44 -5.62 1.20
CA GLY A 98 -10.31 -4.98 0.50
C GLY A 98 -8.93 -5.43 1.00
N ALA A 99 -8.78 -5.63 2.32
CA ALA A 99 -7.56 -6.17 2.90
C ALA A 99 -7.35 -7.65 2.54
N ALA A 100 -8.40 -8.48 2.64
CA ALA A 100 -8.32 -9.89 2.27
C ALA A 100 -8.03 -10.09 0.77
N ALA A 101 -8.65 -9.28 -0.10
CA ALA A 101 -8.37 -9.25 -1.53
C ALA A 101 -6.91 -8.86 -1.81
N ARG A 102 -6.34 -7.92 -1.04
CA ARG A 102 -4.92 -7.59 -1.14
C ARG A 102 -4.03 -8.78 -0.74
N LEU A 103 -4.38 -9.50 0.33
CA LEU A 103 -3.63 -10.68 0.75
C LEU A 103 -3.73 -11.82 -0.28
N LEU A 104 -4.89 -12.01 -0.90
CA LEU A 104 -5.05 -12.94 -2.03
C LEU A 104 -4.20 -12.52 -3.23
N GLN A 105 -4.12 -11.22 -3.53
CA GLN A 105 -3.22 -10.69 -4.56
C GLN A 105 -1.75 -10.97 -4.25
N ILE A 106 -1.33 -10.76 -3.00
CA ILE A 106 0.04 -11.07 -2.55
C ILE A 106 0.29 -12.57 -2.66
N MET A 107 -0.64 -13.43 -2.21
CA MET A 107 -0.52 -14.88 -2.35
C MET A 107 -0.41 -15.33 -3.81
N GLN A 108 -1.10 -14.65 -4.74
CA GLN A 108 -1.03 -14.94 -6.17
C GLN A 108 0.30 -14.52 -6.79
N ALA A 109 0.86 -13.39 -6.37
CA ALA A 109 2.09 -12.83 -6.94
C ALA A 109 3.39 -13.38 -6.29
N GLN A 110 3.36 -13.56 -4.96
CA GLN A 110 4.50 -13.86 -4.09
C GLN A 110 4.06 -14.78 -2.93
N PRO A 111 3.68 -16.04 -3.22
CA PRO A 111 3.13 -16.97 -2.22
C PRO A 111 4.08 -17.21 -1.03
N GLU A 112 5.39 -17.28 -1.27
CA GLU A 112 6.42 -17.50 -0.25
C GLU A 112 6.40 -16.44 0.87
N THR A 113 5.99 -15.22 0.54
CA THR A 113 5.91 -14.12 1.52
C THR A 113 4.92 -14.41 2.64
N LEU A 114 3.79 -15.05 2.30
CA LEU A 114 2.74 -15.39 3.26
C LEU A 114 2.91 -16.79 3.84
N LEU A 115 3.43 -17.74 3.05
CA LEU A 115 3.62 -19.12 3.51
C LEU A 115 4.62 -19.24 4.67
N ARG A 116 5.61 -18.35 4.76
CA ARG A 116 6.58 -18.33 5.87
C ARG A 116 6.03 -17.74 7.17
N MET A 117 4.85 -17.13 7.16
CA MET A 117 4.27 -16.46 8.34
C MET A 117 3.57 -17.43 9.30
N VAL A 118 3.29 -18.67 8.88
CA VAL A 118 2.65 -19.67 9.72
C VAL A 118 3.72 -20.67 10.17
N PRO A 119 4.02 -20.77 11.48
CA PRO A 119 4.95 -21.78 11.99
C PRO A 119 4.40 -23.18 11.73
N VAL A 120 5.33 -24.12 11.46
CA VAL A 120 5.04 -25.53 11.17
C VAL A 120 4.49 -26.22 12.41
#